data_AF-A0A942HDS7-F1
#
_entry.id   AF-A0A942HDS7-F1
#
_cell.length_a   1.000
_cell.length_b   1.000
_cell.length_c   1.000
_cell.angle_alpha   90.00
_cell.angle_beta   90.00
_cell.angle_gamma   90.00
#
_symmetry.space_group_name_H-M   'P 1'
#
loop_
_entity.id
_entity.type
_entity.pdbx_description
1 polymer ?
#
loop_
_entity_poly.entity_id
_entity_poly.type
_entity_poly.pdbx_seq_one_letter_code
_entity_poly.pdbx_strand_id
1 'polypeptide(L)' 'MSAERDRVISVSLTEAEWQAFVARHPEPVDWIRAQILAQIEEGVQAPADALRGLGPSHPWSSRRA' A
#
# COMPACT_ATOMS: atom_id res chain seq x y z
N MET A 1 -2.46 12.61 -18.12
CA MET A 1 -1.29 11.93 -17.53
C MET A 1 -1.62 11.64 -16.10
N SER A 2 -2.06 10.42 -15.82
CA SER A 2 -2.38 9.99 -14.45
C SER A 2 -1.12 10.10 -13.62
N ALA A 3 -1.18 10.80 -12.49
CA ALA A 3 -0.06 10.95 -11.57
C ALA A 3 0.19 9.60 -10.88
N GLU A 4 0.80 8.65 -11.59
CA GLU A 4 1.39 7.48 -10.97
C GLU A 4 2.50 8.00 -10.06
N ARG A 5 2.23 7.95 -8.75
CA ARG A 5 3.19 8.44 -7.76
C ARG A 5 4.38 7.48 -7.82
N ASP A 6 5.50 7.95 -8.36
CA ASP A 6 6.77 7.23 -8.31
C ASP A 6 7.15 7.03 -6.83
N ARG A 7 6.91 5.82 -6.32
CA ARG A 7 7.15 5.47 -4.92
C ARG A 7 8.41 4.62 -4.86
N VAL A 8 9.51 5.25 -4.44
CA VAL A 8 10.77 4.55 -4.19
C VAL A 8 10.74 3.95 -2.79
N ILE A 9 10.96 2.64 -2.69
CA ILE A 9 11.12 1.92 -1.43
C ILE A 9 12.58 1.50 -1.34
N SER A 10 13.28 1.93 -0.29
CA SER A 10 14.65 1.52 0.02
C SER A 10 14.64 0.67 1.29
N VAL A 11 15.25 -0.51 1.22
CA VAL A 11 15.40 -1.43 2.35
C VAL A 11 16.88 -1.74 2.51
N SER A 12 17.44 -1.41 3.67
CA SER A 12 18.83 -1.71 4.02
C SER A 12 18.89 -3.05 4.72
N LEU A 13 19.72 -3.97 4.21
CA LEU A 13 20.01 -5.26 4.83
C LEU A 13 21.50 -5.31 5.16
N THR A 14 21.84 -5.98 6.25
CA THR A 14 23.23 -6.38 6.52
C THR A 14 23.67 -7.49 5.55
N GLU A 15 24.98 -7.69 5.39
CA GLU A 15 25.52 -8.74 4.53
C GLU A 15 25.00 -10.14 4.94
N ALA A 16 24.90 -10.42 6.24
CA ALA A 16 24.41 -11.70 6.73
C ALA A 16 22.94 -11.94 6.38
N GLU A 17 22.11 -10.90 6.51
CA GLU A 17 20.69 -10.96 6.12
C GLU A 17 20.53 -11.13 4.62
N TRP A 18 21.35 -10.43 3.83
CA TRP A 18 21.36 -10.58 2.38
C TRP A 18 21.73 -12.01 1.96
N GLN A 19 22.83 -12.57 2.48
CA GLN A 19 23.24 -13.94 2.16
C GLN A 19 22.17 -14.97 2.53
N ALA A 20 21.55 -14.85 3.71
CA ALA A 20 20.46 -15.72 4.13
C ALA A 20 19.21 -15.56 3.26
N PHE A 21 18.99 -14.38 2.68
CA PHE A 21 17.89 -14.10 1.78
C PHE A 21 18.12 -14.73 0.39
N VAL A 22 19.29 -14.51 -0.21
CA VAL A 22 19.67 -15.11 -1.51
C VAL A 22 19.70 -16.64 -1.43
N ALA A 23 20.13 -17.21 -0.29
CA ALA A 23 20.13 -18.66 -0.11
C ALA A 23 18.73 -19.30 -0.16
N ARG A 24 17.68 -18.54 0.18
CA ARG A 24 16.28 -19.01 0.19
C ARG A 24 15.52 -18.69 -1.09
N HIS A 25 15.95 -17.65 -1.80
CA HIS A 25 15.29 -17.15 -3.00
C HIS A 25 16.32 -17.03 -4.14
N PRO A 26 16.25 -17.88 -5.17
CA PRO A 26 17.22 -17.88 -6.27
C PRO A 26 17.20 -16.58 -7.09
N GLU A 27 16.08 -15.86 -7.10
CA GLU A 27 15.92 -14.55 -7.74
C GLU A 27 15.38 -13.52 -6.73
N PRO A 28 16.25 -13.00 -5.84
CA PRO A 28 15.84 -12.20 -4.69
C PRO A 28 15.17 -10.89 -5.08
N VAL A 29 15.63 -10.23 -6.13
CA VAL A 29 15.10 -8.93 -6.59
C VAL A 29 13.72 -9.09 -7.23
N ASP A 30 13.56 -10.06 -8.12
CA ASP A 30 12.26 -10.34 -8.76
C ASP A 30 11.23 -10.86 -7.77
N TRP A 31 11.67 -11.65 -6.78
CA TRP A 31 10.81 -12.05 -5.67
C TRP A 31 10.31 -10.84 -4.86
N ILE A 32 11.20 -9.90 -4.49
CA ILE A 32 10.82 -8.67 -3.77
C ILE A 32 9.84 -7.85 -4.60
N ARG A 33 10.10 -7.69 -5.90
CA ARG A 33 9.22 -6.96 -6.82
C ARG A 33 7.82 -7.58 -6.83
N ALA A 34 7.72 -8.91 -6.96
CA ALA A 34 6.45 -9.61 -6.97
C ALA A 34 5.67 -9.43 -5.64
N GLN A 35 6.37 -9.50 -4.50
CA GLN A 35 5.75 -9.28 -3.19
C GLN A 35 5.26 -7.84 -3.01
N ILE A 36 6.04 -6.85 -3.44
CA ILE A 36 5.63 -5.43 -3.37
C ILE A 36 4.38 -5.20 -4.24
N LEU A 37 4.35 -5.74 -5.46
CA LEU A 37 3.21 -5.60 -6.36
C LEU A 37 1.95 -6.26 -5.78
N ALA A 38 2.06 -7.50 -5.28
CA ALA A 38 0.96 -8.21 -4.65
C ALA A 38 0.37 -7.41 -3.47
N GLN A 39 1.23 -6.86 -2.60
CA GLN A 39 0.80 -6.05 -1.45
C GLN A 39 0.18 -4.72 -1.84
N ILE A 40 0.62 -4.11 -2.96
CA ILE A 40 -0.01 -2.89 -3.48
C ILE A 40 -1.40 -3.20 -4.03
N GLU A 41 -1.56 -4.30 -4.77
CA GLU A 41 -2.87 -4.74 -5.28
C GLU A 41 -3.84 -5.03 -4.11
N GLU A 42 -3.37 -5.69 -3.05
CA GLU A 42 -4.15 -5.94 -1.84
C GLU A 42 -4.48 -4.64 -1.07
N GLY A 43 -3.52 -3.70 -0.97
CA GLY A 43 -3.68 -2.42 -0.27
C GLY A 43 -4.47 -1.35 -1.05
N VAL A 44 -4.61 -1.48 -2.37
CA VAL A 44 -5.48 -0.61 -3.19
C VAL A 44 -6.96 -0.91 -2.92
N GLN A 45 -7.29 -2.11 -2.43
CA GLN A 45 -8.68 -2.55 -2.24
C GLN A 45 -9.31 -2.15 -0.88
N ALA A 46 -8.56 -1.59 0.08
CA ALA A 46 -9.11 -1.05 1.33
C ALA A 46 -8.27 0.12 1.88
N PRO A 47 -8.82 1.32 2.22
CA PRO A 47 -10.17 1.60 2.72
C PRO A 47 -10.86 2.79 2.00
N ALA A 48 -10.93 2.81 0.66
CA ALA A 48 -11.80 3.78 -0.02
C ALA A 48 -13.28 3.44 0.21
N ASP A 49 -13.62 2.17 0.38
CA ASP A 49 -14.98 1.70 0.66
C ASP A 49 -15.43 1.99 2.11
N ALA A 50 -14.50 1.90 3.07
CA ALA A 50 -14.78 2.21 4.48
C ALA A 50 -15.09 3.70 4.74
N LEU A 51 -14.59 4.59 3.89
CA LEU A 51 -14.89 6.03 3.96
C LEU A 51 -16.15 6.43 3.18
N ARG A 52 -16.70 5.57 2.30
CA ARG A 52 -17.98 5.82 1.62
C ARG A 52 -19.21 5.54 2.50
N GLY A 53 -19.04 4.78 3.58
CA GLY A 53 -20.09 4.57 4.61
C GLY A 53 -20.23 5.73 5.61
N LEU A 54 -19.25 6.63 5.68
CA LEU A 54 -19.29 7.82 6.52
C LEU A 54 -19.77 9.02 5.68
N GLY A 55 -21.03 8.96 5.24
CA GLY A 55 -21.71 10.14 4.72
C GLY A 55 -21.71 11.25 5.79
N PRO A 56 -21.55 12.53 5.42
CA PRO A 56 -21.62 13.63 6.37
C PRO A 56 -23.03 13.69 6.95
N SER A 57 -23.20 13.18 8.16
CA SER A 57 -24.37 13.45 8.99
C SER A 57 -24.41 14.97 9.22
N HIS A 58 -25.29 15.67 8.50
CA HIS A 58 -25.62 17.07 8.74
C HIS A 58 -26.77 17.13 9.77
N PRO A 59 -26.53 17.48 11.04
CA PRO A 59 -27.60 17.78 11.99
C PRO A 59 -27.97 19.28 12.03
N TRP A 60 -27.76 20.03 10.94
CA TRP A 60 -28.12 21.45 10.87
C TRP A 60 -28.99 21.68 9.63
N SER A 61 -30.30 21.47 9.77
CA SER A 61 -31.32 22.01 8.86
C SER A 61 -32.68 21.85 9.53
N SER A 62 -32.90 22.59 10.63
CA SER A 62 -34.24 22.90 11.14
C SER A 62 -34.19 23.91 12.29
N ARG A 63 -34.19 25.21 11.92
CA ARG A 63 -35.10 26.20 12.52
C ARG A 63 -35.00 27.53 11.77
N ARG A 64 -35.79 27.63 10.71
CA ARG A 64 -36.45 28.89 10.34
C ARG A 64 -37.88 28.75 10.84
N ALA A 65 -38.23 29.51 11.87
CA ALA A 65 -39.58 29.93 12.19
C ALA A 65 -39.44 31.33 12.79
#